data_AF-A0A7R9R057-F1
#
_entry.id   AF-A0A7R9R057-F1
#
_cell.length_a   1.000
_cell.length_b   1.000
_cell.length_c   1.000
_cell.angle_alpha   90.00
_cell.angle_beta   90.00
_cell.angle_gamma   90.00
#
_symmetry.space_group_name_H-M   'P 1'
#
loop_
_entity.id
_entity.type
_entity.pdbx_description
1 polymer ?
#
loop_
_entity_poly.entity_id
_entity_poly.type
_entity_poly.pdbx_seq_one_letter_code
_entity_poly.pdbx_strand_id
1 'polypeptide(L)'
;MRSSSWAPASAVVAKTATDSSSNTASALIVHSVAEYVVRRHHVIPIVWDDMLRQMTTDVVRESGLPALGVELMVWSYVKDIYRFIPYSQWTQFAALFPRVWIASAFKGAFGETLTVPNARWHLENNMAWLSVAREQRSHFAEVRGLVLTGWQRYDHLAALCELLPAAIPSLALSLISVTFGAFDSK
;
A
#
# COMPACT_ATOMS: atom_id res chain seq x y z
N MET A 1 -3.07 30.55 24.31
CA MET A 1 -3.37 29.11 24.37
C MET A 1 -4.37 28.79 23.26
N ARG A 2 -3.91 28.27 22.12
CA ARG A 2 -4.79 27.78 21.05
C ARG A 2 -4.60 26.28 20.96
N SER A 3 -5.62 25.53 21.35
CA SER A 3 -5.68 24.08 21.22
C SER A 3 -5.94 23.71 19.77
N SER A 4 -4.95 23.14 19.08
CA SER A 4 -5.13 22.51 17.78
C SER A 4 -5.74 21.11 18.00
N SER A 5 -7.02 20.96 17.64
CA SER A 5 -7.70 19.68 17.57
C SER A 5 -7.13 18.86 16.41
N TRP A 6 -6.52 17.72 16.74
CA TRP A 6 -6.12 16.69 15.79
C TRP A 6 -7.38 15.99 15.25
N ALA A 7 -7.62 16.03 13.94
CA ALA A 7 -8.60 15.19 13.27
C ALA A 7 -7.86 14.01 12.63
N PRO A 8 -8.28 12.75 12.82
CA PRO A 8 -7.64 11.62 12.17
C PRO A 8 -7.96 11.67 10.68
N ALA A 9 -6.93 11.56 9.84
CA ALA A 9 -7.09 11.38 8.41
C ALA A 9 -7.83 10.05 8.14
N SER A 10 -9.09 10.14 7.77
CA SER A 10 -9.86 9.02 7.25
C SER A 10 -9.52 8.83 5.77
N ALA A 11 -8.83 7.75 5.43
CA ALA A 11 -8.72 7.29 4.05
C ALA A 11 -10.10 6.82 3.57
N VAL A 12 -10.62 7.44 2.52
CA VAL A 12 -11.84 6.99 1.83
C VAL A 12 -11.42 5.87 0.86
N VAL A 13 -11.80 4.64 1.18
CA VAL A 13 -11.63 3.48 0.28
C VAL A 13 -12.91 3.34 -0.53
N ALA A 14 -12.86 3.72 -1.81
CA ALA A 14 -13.92 3.41 -2.76
C ALA A 14 -13.63 2.04 -3.38
N LYS A 15 -14.55 1.10 -3.23
CA LYS A 15 -14.56 -0.19 -3.94
C LYS A 15 -15.68 -0.11 -4.98
N THR A 16 -15.33 -0.05 -6.27
CA THR A 16 -16.31 -0.01 -7.37
C THR A 16 -16.04 -1.11 -8.40
N ALA A 17 -17.14 -1.53 -9.03
CA ALA A 17 -17.35 -2.81 -9.70
C ALA A 17 -16.52 -3.03 -10.97
N THR A 18 -16.35 -4.31 -11.30
CA THR A 18 -15.64 -4.88 -12.44
C THR A 18 -16.40 -4.66 -13.76
N ASP A 19 -16.21 -3.51 -14.39
CA ASP A 19 -16.52 -3.30 -15.81
C ASP A 19 -15.55 -2.24 -16.38
N SER A 20 -15.17 -2.34 -17.65
CA SER A 20 -14.13 -1.46 -18.24
C SER A 20 -14.50 0.03 -18.15
N SER A 21 -15.81 0.33 -18.16
CA SER A 21 -16.38 1.66 -17.95
C SER A 21 -16.27 2.15 -16.50
N SER A 22 -16.43 1.26 -15.51
CA SER A 22 -16.37 1.55 -14.07
C SER A 22 -14.93 1.82 -13.60
N ASN A 23 -13.96 1.11 -14.18
CA ASN A 23 -12.54 1.33 -13.91
C ASN A 23 -12.09 2.71 -14.39
N THR A 24 -12.50 3.12 -15.59
CA THR A 24 -12.23 4.47 -16.12
C THR A 24 -12.86 5.56 -15.25
N ALA A 25 -14.13 5.39 -14.85
CA ALA A 25 -14.80 6.34 -13.95
C ALA A 25 -14.07 6.48 -12.60
N SER A 26 -13.62 5.37 -12.03
CA SER A 26 -12.86 5.37 -10.78
C SER A 26 -11.51 6.10 -10.93
N ALA A 27 -10.80 5.89 -12.03
CA ALA A 27 -9.55 6.61 -12.32
C ALA A 27 -9.75 8.13 -12.46
N LEU A 28 -10.87 8.57 -13.07
CA LEU A 28 -11.21 9.99 -13.20
C LEU A 28 -11.53 10.65 -11.85
N ILE A 29 -12.19 9.93 -10.94
CA ILE A 29 -12.44 10.43 -9.58
C ILE A 29 -11.10 10.60 -8.84
N VAL A 30 -10.22 9.59 -8.89
CA VAL A 30 -8.90 9.67 -8.26
C VAL A 30 -8.09 10.81 -8.87
N HIS A 31 -8.13 11.01 -10.19
CA HIS A 31 -7.49 12.14 -10.85
C HIS A 31 -8.00 13.46 -10.29
N SER A 32 -9.32 13.65 -10.22
CA SER A 32 -9.91 14.91 -9.77
C SER A 32 -9.48 15.26 -8.34
N VAL A 33 -9.47 14.27 -7.44
CA VAL A 33 -9.00 14.45 -6.06
C VAL A 33 -7.49 14.72 -6.02
N ALA A 34 -6.69 13.96 -6.76
CA ALA A 34 -5.24 14.16 -6.83
C ALA A 34 -4.88 15.55 -7.35
N GLU A 35 -5.54 16.01 -8.41
CA GLU A 35 -5.34 17.35 -8.98
C GLU A 35 -5.68 18.45 -7.96
N TYR A 36 -6.81 18.30 -7.25
CA TYR A 36 -7.18 19.22 -6.18
C TYR A 36 -6.10 19.25 -5.09
N VAL A 37 -5.62 18.09 -4.62
CA VAL A 37 -4.58 17.99 -3.59
C VAL A 37 -3.28 18.65 -4.04
N VAL A 38 -2.82 18.37 -5.26
CA VAL A 38 -1.60 18.95 -5.82
C VAL A 38 -1.73 20.47 -5.92
N ARG A 39 -2.83 20.99 -6.51
CA ARG A 39 -3.01 22.43 -6.71
C ARG A 39 -3.25 23.20 -5.41
N ARG A 40 -4.04 22.64 -4.49
CA ARG A 40 -4.48 23.35 -3.29
C ARG A 40 -3.49 23.22 -2.14
N HIS A 41 -2.89 22.05 -1.99
CA HIS A 41 -2.07 21.70 -0.83
C HIS A 41 -0.58 21.55 -1.18
N HIS A 42 -0.21 21.50 -2.47
CA HIS A 42 1.18 21.39 -2.92
C HIS A 42 1.92 20.18 -2.33
N VAL A 43 1.19 19.08 -2.16
CA VAL A 43 1.73 17.80 -1.69
C VAL A 43 1.55 16.73 -2.76
N ILE A 44 2.43 15.74 -2.75
CA ILE A 44 2.40 14.60 -3.67
C ILE A 44 1.38 13.59 -3.14
N PRO A 45 0.31 13.27 -3.90
CA PRO A 45 -0.63 12.23 -3.49
C PRO A 45 0.02 10.85 -3.63
N ILE A 46 -0.30 9.96 -2.69
CA ILE A 46 0.03 8.54 -2.75
C ILE A 46 -1.28 7.76 -2.92
N VAL A 47 -1.33 6.85 -3.89
CA VAL A 47 -2.53 6.05 -4.18
C VAL A 47 -2.23 4.56 -4.11
N TRP A 48 -3.16 3.79 -3.54
CA TRP A 48 -3.09 2.33 -3.53
C TRP A 48 -3.26 1.79 -4.95
N ASP A 49 -2.50 0.76 -5.28
CA ASP A 49 -2.39 0.27 -6.65
C ASP A 49 -3.53 -0.65 -7.11
N ASP A 50 -4.38 -1.14 -6.20
CA ASP A 50 -5.39 -2.20 -6.45
C ASP A 50 -6.23 -1.97 -7.71
N MET A 51 -6.77 -0.76 -7.85
CA MET A 51 -7.62 -0.42 -8.98
C MET A 51 -6.84 -0.41 -10.29
N LEU A 52 -5.56 0.00 -10.25
CA LEU A 52 -4.71 0.12 -11.43
C LEU A 52 -4.23 -1.24 -11.94
N ARG A 53 -4.20 -2.28 -11.09
CA ARG A 53 -3.81 -3.64 -11.49
C ARG A 53 -4.71 -4.23 -12.59
N GLN A 54 -5.96 -3.78 -12.67
CA GLN A 54 -6.93 -4.27 -13.64
C GLN A 54 -7.00 -3.39 -14.91
N MET A 55 -6.21 -2.32 -14.97
CA MET A 55 -6.22 -1.37 -16.08
C MET A 55 -5.03 -1.60 -17.00
N THR A 56 -5.22 -1.42 -18.31
CA THR A 56 -4.12 -1.45 -19.28
C THR A 56 -3.23 -0.21 -19.11
N THR A 57 -1.99 -0.29 -19.59
CA THR A 57 -1.03 0.81 -19.54
C THR A 57 -1.60 2.10 -20.17
N ASP A 58 -2.35 1.97 -21.26
CA ASP A 58 -2.93 3.11 -21.97
C ASP A 58 -4.04 3.78 -21.16
N VAL A 59 -4.94 3.01 -20.55
CA VAL A 59 -6.00 3.56 -19.68
C VAL A 59 -5.41 4.31 -18.49
N VAL A 60 -4.35 3.77 -17.85
CA VAL A 60 -3.70 4.47 -16.73
C VAL A 60 -2.99 5.73 -17.21
N ARG A 61 -2.40 5.72 -18.41
CA ARG A 61 -1.78 6.93 -18.98
C ARG A 61 -2.81 8.00 -19.31
N GLU A 62 -3.91 7.61 -19.95
CA GLU A 62 -5.02 8.50 -20.32
C GLU A 62 -5.75 9.07 -19.10
N SER A 63 -5.70 8.37 -17.96
CA SER A 63 -6.24 8.89 -16.69
C SER A 63 -5.54 10.15 -16.17
N GLY A 64 -4.38 10.53 -16.72
CA GLY A 64 -3.62 11.70 -16.29
C GLY A 64 -2.91 11.57 -14.94
N LEU A 65 -3.14 10.48 -14.18
CA LEU A 65 -2.51 10.24 -12.87
C LEU A 65 -0.97 10.29 -12.92
N PRO A 66 -0.29 9.66 -13.90
CA PRO A 66 1.17 9.77 -14.00
C PRO A 66 1.65 11.20 -14.20
N ALA A 67 0.96 11.99 -15.04
CA ALA A 67 1.34 13.35 -15.38
C ALA A 67 1.18 14.32 -14.20
N LEU A 68 0.27 14.03 -13.26
CA LEU A 68 0.13 14.78 -12.01
C LEU A 68 1.27 14.52 -11.01
N GLY A 69 2.13 13.55 -11.26
CA GLY A 69 3.21 13.17 -10.34
C GLY A 69 2.75 12.41 -9.11
N VAL A 70 1.61 11.69 -9.19
CA VAL A 70 1.14 10.77 -8.15
C VAL A 70 2.14 9.63 -7.94
N GLU A 71 2.35 9.21 -6.71
CA GLU A 71 3.18 8.04 -6.38
C GLU A 71 2.29 6.83 -6.02
N LEU A 72 2.68 5.63 -6.47
CA LEU A 72 1.94 4.41 -6.18
C LEU A 72 2.39 3.76 -4.86
N MET A 73 1.45 3.22 -4.12
CA MET A 73 1.67 2.33 -2.98
C MET A 73 1.23 0.92 -3.36
N VAL A 74 2.21 0.05 -3.58
CA VAL A 74 1.98 -1.35 -3.97
C VAL A 74 1.98 -2.23 -2.73
N TRP A 75 0.96 -3.08 -2.57
CA TRP A 75 0.82 -3.88 -1.35
C TRP A 75 0.31 -5.30 -1.58
N SER A 76 0.63 -6.18 -0.64
CA SER A 76 0.16 -7.55 -0.57
C SER A 76 0.51 -8.10 0.80
N TYR A 77 -0.42 -8.82 1.41
CA TYR A 77 -0.21 -9.39 2.75
C TYR A 77 0.29 -10.83 2.71
N VAL A 78 0.36 -11.46 1.54
CA VAL A 78 0.90 -12.81 1.42
C VAL A 78 2.43 -12.80 1.26
N LYS A 79 3.08 -13.92 1.59
CA LYS A 79 4.51 -14.12 1.33
C LYS A 79 4.83 -14.18 -0.18
N ASP A 80 3.96 -14.80 -0.96
CA ASP A 80 4.15 -14.96 -2.41
C ASP A 80 3.56 -13.75 -3.16
N ILE A 81 4.32 -12.65 -3.19
CA ILE A 81 3.89 -11.37 -3.76
C ILE A 81 3.63 -11.49 -5.27
N TYR A 82 4.49 -12.20 -6.00
CA TYR A 82 4.39 -12.32 -7.45
C TYR A 82 3.16 -13.09 -7.94
N ARG A 83 2.54 -13.89 -7.07
CA ARG A 83 1.24 -14.50 -7.35
C ARG A 83 0.13 -13.49 -7.57
N PHE A 84 0.19 -12.33 -6.91
CA PHE A 84 -0.82 -11.27 -6.99
C PHE A 84 -0.37 -10.07 -7.81
N ILE A 85 0.95 -9.84 -7.90
CA ILE A 85 1.54 -8.72 -8.62
C ILE A 85 2.65 -9.29 -9.52
N PRO A 86 2.30 -9.75 -10.74
CA PRO A 86 3.26 -10.38 -11.64
C PRO A 86 4.29 -9.37 -12.16
N TYR A 87 5.42 -9.87 -12.70
CA TYR A 87 6.48 -9.03 -13.28
C TYR A 87 5.97 -8.05 -14.34
N SER A 88 4.99 -8.45 -15.16
CA SER A 88 4.38 -7.56 -16.15
C SER A 88 3.75 -6.31 -15.52
N GLN A 89 3.15 -6.46 -14.33
CA GLN A 89 2.56 -5.36 -13.58
C GLN A 89 3.63 -4.38 -13.07
N TRP A 90 4.75 -4.91 -12.59
CA TRP A 90 5.90 -4.09 -12.17
C TRP A 90 6.47 -3.29 -13.33
N THR A 91 6.65 -3.91 -14.51
CA THR A 91 7.10 -3.23 -15.73
C THR A 91 6.12 -2.14 -16.16
N GLN A 92 4.81 -2.41 -16.11
CA GLN A 92 3.78 -1.41 -16.40
C GLN A 92 3.86 -0.22 -15.43
N PHE A 93 3.95 -0.48 -14.12
CA PHE A 93 4.05 0.58 -13.12
C PHE A 93 5.32 1.39 -13.28
N ALA A 94 6.47 0.75 -13.49
CA ALA A 94 7.74 1.42 -13.73
C ALA A 94 7.74 2.33 -14.97
N ALA A 95 7.03 1.92 -16.03
CA ALA A 95 6.91 2.71 -17.25
C ALA A 95 6.04 3.97 -17.09
N LEU A 96 5.16 4.00 -16.08
CA LEU A 96 4.20 5.09 -15.86
C LEU A 96 4.59 5.96 -14.67
N PHE A 97 5.07 5.34 -13.59
CA PHE A 97 5.35 5.98 -12.31
C PHE A 97 6.85 5.82 -12.00
N PRO A 98 7.65 6.90 -12.05
CA PRO A 98 9.09 6.81 -11.85
C PRO A 98 9.45 6.42 -10.41
N ARG A 99 8.55 6.68 -9.45
CA ARG A 99 8.76 6.38 -8.03
C ARG A 99 7.63 5.55 -7.48
N VAL A 100 7.97 4.63 -6.58
CA VAL A 100 7.02 3.69 -5.99
C VAL A 100 7.27 3.49 -4.50
N TRP A 101 6.19 3.33 -3.75
CA TRP A 101 6.18 2.85 -2.38
C TRP A 101 5.72 1.40 -2.34
N ILE A 102 6.20 0.66 -1.35
CA ILE A 102 5.70 -0.67 -1.05
C ILE A 102 5.12 -0.71 0.36
N ALA A 103 4.14 -1.56 0.59
CA ALA A 103 3.55 -1.74 1.90
C ALA A 103 3.41 -3.21 2.28
N SER A 104 3.81 -3.48 3.52
CA SER A 104 3.59 -4.75 4.22
C SER A 104 2.70 -4.50 5.45
N ALA A 105 2.50 -5.51 6.28
CA ALA A 105 1.72 -5.38 7.50
C ALA A 105 2.46 -5.97 8.71
N PHE A 106 2.25 -5.37 9.88
CA PHE A 106 2.69 -5.93 11.18
C PHE A 106 1.54 -6.50 12.01
N LYS A 107 0.30 -6.18 11.65
CA LYS A 107 -0.93 -6.70 12.26
C LYS A 107 -2.12 -6.57 11.31
N GLY A 108 -3.20 -7.22 11.65
CA GLY A 108 -4.38 -7.42 10.82
C GLY A 108 -4.02 -8.26 9.60
N ALA A 109 -4.76 -8.09 8.51
CA ALA A 109 -4.51 -8.71 7.21
C ALA A 109 -4.65 -10.24 7.10
N PHE A 110 -4.49 -11.03 8.18
CA PHE A 110 -4.54 -12.49 8.12
C PHE A 110 -5.82 -13.15 8.65
N GLY A 111 -6.56 -12.49 9.55
CA GLY A 111 -7.84 -13.01 10.03
C GLY A 111 -8.62 -11.96 10.80
N GLU A 112 -9.92 -11.90 10.52
CA GLU A 112 -10.83 -10.92 11.12
C GLU A 112 -11.15 -11.18 12.60
N THR A 113 -11.03 -12.42 13.05
CA THR A 113 -11.32 -12.85 14.43
C THR A 113 -10.07 -13.01 15.29
N LEU A 114 -8.87 -12.72 14.75
CA LEU A 114 -7.62 -12.85 15.50
C LEU A 114 -7.52 -11.75 16.56
N THR A 115 -7.20 -12.17 17.78
CA THR A 115 -6.95 -11.26 18.91
C THR A 115 -5.47 -10.92 19.07
N VAL A 116 -4.59 -11.80 18.59
CA VAL A 116 -3.12 -11.65 18.61
C VAL A 116 -2.58 -11.88 17.19
N PRO A 117 -1.70 -11.00 16.68
CA PRO A 117 -1.11 -11.19 15.35
C PRO A 117 -0.25 -12.45 15.29
N ASN A 118 -0.29 -13.12 14.14
CA ASN A 118 0.70 -14.12 13.81
C ASN A 118 2.01 -13.44 13.38
N ALA A 119 2.88 -13.16 14.36
CA ALA A 119 4.14 -12.44 14.14
C ALA A 119 5.05 -13.11 13.09
N ARG A 120 5.01 -14.45 12.98
CA ARG A 120 5.78 -15.18 11.97
C ARG A 120 5.31 -14.85 10.56
N TRP A 121 4.01 -14.81 10.32
CA TRP A 121 3.46 -14.50 8.99
C TRP A 121 3.77 -13.06 8.58
N HIS A 122 3.69 -12.11 9.51
CA HIS A 122 4.10 -10.73 9.25
C HIS A 122 5.59 -10.62 8.97
N LEU A 123 6.44 -11.32 9.73
CA LEU A 123 7.88 -11.40 9.45
C LEU A 123 8.15 -11.94 8.04
N GLU A 124 7.53 -13.05 7.66
CA GLU A 124 7.71 -13.67 6.35
C GLU A 124 7.23 -12.74 5.20
N ASN A 125 6.13 -12.01 5.40
CA ASN A 125 5.65 -10.99 4.45
C ASN A 125 6.62 -9.80 4.34
N ASN A 126 7.13 -9.28 5.47
CA ASN A 126 8.12 -8.21 5.48
C ASN A 126 9.40 -8.61 4.74
N MET A 127 9.92 -9.81 4.99
CA MET A 127 11.12 -10.33 4.31
C MET A 127 10.89 -10.52 2.81
N ALA A 128 9.69 -10.97 2.41
CA ALA A 128 9.33 -11.07 1.00
C ALA A 128 9.32 -9.68 0.33
N TRP A 129 8.73 -8.67 0.98
CA TRP A 129 8.73 -7.30 0.47
C TRP A 129 10.13 -6.70 0.33
N LEU A 130 11.03 -6.96 1.27
CA LEU A 130 12.44 -6.56 1.16
C LEU A 130 13.14 -7.23 -0.04
N SER A 131 12.84 -8.50 -0.31
CA SER A 131 13.38 -9.21 -1.48
C SER A 131 12.88 -8.59 -2.79
N VAL A 132 11.56 -8.38 -2.91
CA VAL A 132 10.94 -7.75 -4.08
C VAL A 132 11.46 -6.33 -4.27
N ALA A 133 11.60 -5.54 -3.20
CA ALA A 133 12.15 -4.19 -3.27
C ALA A 133 13.56 -4.15 -3.86
N ARG A 134 14.42 -5.11 -3.48
CA ARG A 134 15.79 -5.21 -4.00
C ARG A 134 15.81 -5.60 -5.47
N GLU A 135 14.97 -6.57 -5.84
CA GLU A 135 14.87 -7.07 -7.20
C GLU A 135 14.30 -6.02 -8.17
N GLN A 136 13.20 -5.36 -7.78
CA GLN A 136 12.49 -4.40 -8.62
C GLN A 136 13.12 -3.01 -8.62
N ARG A 137 14.14 -2.76 -7.78
CA ARG A 137 14.79 -1.45 -7.63
C ARG A 137 15.29 -0.87 -8.95
N SER A 138 15.79 -1.70 -9.86
CA SER A 138 16.36 -1.27 -11.15
C SER A 138 15.31 -0.80 -12.16
N HIS A 139 14.04 -1.17 -11.99
CA HIS A 139 12.96 -0.78 -12.88
C HIS A 139 12.44 0.63 -12.59
N PHE A 140 12.55 1.09 -11.35
CA PHE A 140 12.08 2.42 -10.93
C PHE A 140 13.26 3.38 -10.82
N ALA A 141 12.99 4.68 -11.00
CA ALA A 141 13.97 5.71 -10.65
C ALA A 141 14.26 5.70 -9.14
N GLU A 142 13.22 5.43 -8.33
CA GLU A 142 13.34 5.37 -6.87
C GLU A 142 12.27 4.47 -6.24
N VAL A 143 12.68 3.52 -5.41
CA VAL A 143 11.78 2.88 -4.44
C VAL A 143 11.84 3.70 -3.15
N ARG A 144 10.77 4.44 -2.86
CA ARG A 144 10.70 5.45 -1.79
C ARG A 144 10.89 4.87 -0.40
N GLY A 145 10.31 3.70 -0.16
CA GLY A 145 10.38 3.06 1.13
C GLY A 145 9.32 1.99 1.30
N LEU A 146 9.40 1.33 2.44
CA LEU A 146 8.47 0.31 2.89
C LEU A 146 7.62 0.86 4.04
N VAL A 147 6.29 0.79 3.89
CA VAL A 147 5.33 1.18 4.91
C VAL A 147 4.79 -0.05 5.63
N LEU A 148 4.87 -0.03 6.97
CA LEU A 148 4.26 -1.05 7.82
C LEU A 148 2.82 -0.65 8.18
N THR A 149 1.85 -1.38 7.64
CA THR A 149 0.43 -1.17 7.91
C THR A 149 -0.06 -2.01 9.10
N GLY A 150 -1.12 -1.56 9.76
CA GLY A 150 -1.73 -2.24 10.90
C GLY A 150 -3.24 -2.15 10.89
N TRP A 151 -3.89 -3.00 10.11
CA TRP A 151 -5.34 -3.01 9.93
C TRP A 151 -6.07 -3.34 11.24
N GLN A 152 -7.25 -2.74 11.42
CA GLN A 152 -8.02 -2.83 12.67
C GLN A 152 -9.37 -3.51 12.52
N ARG A 153 -9.93 -3.58 11.31
CA ARG A 153 -11.23 -4.19 11.03
C ARG A 153 -11.32 -4.53 9.54
N TYR A 154 -12.14 -5.53 9.21
CA TYR A 154 -12.34 -6.01 7.84
C TYR A 154 -13.60 -5.43 7.19
N ASP A 155 -14.55 -5.01 8.02
CA ASP A 155 -15.77 -4.33 7.61
C ASP A 155 -16.17 -3.29 8.68
N HIS A 156 -17.03 -2.34 8.31
CA HIS A 156 -17.53 -1.28 9.18
C HIS A 156 -18.25 -1.79 10.41
N LEU A 157 -18.87 -2.97 10.34
CA LEU A 157 -19.62 -3.60 11.43
C LEU A 157 -18.85 -4.71 12.14
N ALA A 158 -17.62 -5.02 11.71
CA ALA A 158 -16.80 -6.05 12.32
C ALA A 158 -16.17 -5.58 13.64
N ALA A 159 -15.91 -6.52 14.55
CA ALA A 159 -15.13 -6.26 15.75
C ALA A 159 -13.69 -5.83 15.40
N LEU A 160 -13.05 -5.13 16.32
CA LEU A 160 -11.63 -4.79 16.18
C LEU A 160 -10.79 -6.06 16.31
N CYS A 161 -9.88 -6.29 15.35
CA CYS A 161 -8.90 -7.37 15.42
C CYS A 161 -7.56 -6.85 15.93
N GLU A 162 -6.81 -7.74 16.59
CA GLU A 162 -5.39 -7.54 16.90
C GLU A 162 -5.06 -6.15 17.47
N LEU A 163 -5.63 -5.83 18.63
CA LEU A 163 -5.47 -4.53 19.28
C LEU A 163 -3.99 -4.20 19.52
N LEU A 164 -3.68 -2.91 19.59
CA LEU A 164 -2.30 -2.43 19.67
C LEU A 164 -1.46 -3.13 20.75
N PRO A 165 -1.92 -3.33 22.01
CA PRO A 165 -1.12 -4.00 23.03
C PRO A 165 -0.69 -5.42 22.64
N ALA A 166 -1.59 -6.20 22.02
CA ALA A 166 -1.31 -7.55 21.54
C ALA A 166 -0.38 -7.53 20.32
N ALA A 167 -0.35 -6.43 19.57
CA ALA A 167 0.44 -6.28 18.36
C ALA A 167 1.84 -5.69 18.56
N ILE A 168 2.17 -5.16 19.74
CA ILE A 168 3.50 -4.59 20.03
C ILE A 168 4.64 -5.57 19.70
N PRO A 169 4.59 -6.88 20.06
CA PRO A 169 5.67 -7.80 19.72
C PRO A 169 5.85 -7.97 18.20
N SER A 170 4.75 -8.06 17.45
CA SER A 170 4.78 -8.17 15.99
C SER A 170 5.28 -6.88 15.32
N LEU A 171 4.92 -5.71 15.86
CA LEU A 171 5.44 -4.42 15.43
C LEU A 171 6.95 -4.32 15.65
N ALA A 172 7.43 -4.66 16.85
CA ALA A 172 8.86 -4.63 17.18
C ALA A 172 9.65 -5.55 16.27
N LEU A 173 9.17 -6.79 16.07
CA LEU A 173 9.77 -7.74 15.13
C LEU A 173 9.81 -7.17 13.72
N SER A 174 8.69 -6.65 13.23
CA SER A 174 8.58 -6.08 11.89
C SER A 174 9.55 -4.92 11.69
N LEU A 175 9.64 -3.99 12.65
CA LEU A 175 10.56 -2.85 12.61
C LEU A 175 12.03 -3.31 12.56
N ILE A 176 12.42 -4.23 13.45
CA ILE A 176 13.79 -4.78 13.46
C ILE A 176 14.11 -5.39 12.10
N SER A 177 13.22 -6.25 11.58
CA SER A 177 13.46 -6.93 10.30
C SER A 177 13.54 -5.98 9.11
N VAL A 178 12.67 -4.97 9.01
CA VAL A 178 12.70 -4.03 7.88
C VAL A 178 13.86 -3.03 7.99
N THR A 179 14.28 -2.65 9.20
CA THR A 179 15.41 -1.75 9.40
C THR A 179 16.75 -2.43 9.10
N PHE A 180 16.96 -3.67 9.57
CA PHE A 180 18.23 -4.36 9.38
C PHE A 180 18.26 -5.27 8.15
N GLY A 181 17.12 -5.50 7.53
CA GLY A 181 16.99 -6.35 6.34
C GLY A 181 17.15 -7.85 6.62
N ALA A 182 17.16 -8.25 7.88
CA ALA A 182 17.32 -9.62 8.36
C ALA A 182 16.70 -9.81 9.77
N PHE A 183 16.33 -11.05 10.09
CA PHE A 183 16.05 -11.49 11.45
C PHE A 183 16.69 -12.86 11.62
N ASP A 184 17.85 -12.88 12.27
CA ASP A 184 18.63 -14.10 12.51
C ASP A 184 18.71 -14.33 14.02
N SER A 185 18.49 -15.58 14.46
CA SER A 185 18.88 -15.98 15.81
C SER A 185 20.41 -16.11 15.81
N LYS A 186 21.08 -15.24 16.54
CA LYS A 186 22.48 -15.51 16.92
C LYS A 186 22.57 -16.80 17.70
#